data_AF-A0A350JNI4-F1
#
_entry.id   AF-A0A350JNI4-F1
#
_cell.length_a   1.000
_cell.length_b   1.000
_cell.length_c   1.000
_cell.angle_alpha   90.00
_cell.angle_beta   90.00
_cell.angle_gamma   90.00
#
_symmetry.space_group_name_H-M   'P 1'
#
loop_
_entity.id
_entity.type
_entity.pdbx_description
1 polymer ?
#
loop_
_entity_poly.entity_id
_entity_poly.type
_entity_poly.pdbx_seq_one_letter_code
_entity_poly.pdbx_strand_id
1 'polypeptide(L)'
;MHWTTDRIRGTFLEFFSSKAHDIVASDPIVIKNDPTLMFTNAGMNQFKGVFVGNEIAKSRRVCDSQKCLRVSGKHNDLEEVGRDHYHHTMFEMLG
;
A
#
# COMPACT_ATOMS: atom_id res chain seq x y z
N MET A 1 -21.98 16.33 -6.72
CA MET A 1 -21.47 15.40 -5.68
C MET A 1 -19.96 15.56 -5.62
N HIS A 2 -19.41 16.09 -4.52
CA HIS A 2 -17.97 16.20 -4.33
C HIS A 2 -17.48 14.93 -3.60
N TRP A 3 -16.45 14.30 -4.15
CA TRP A 3 -15.79 13.13 -3.55
C TRP A 3 -14.44 13.57 -3.00
N THR A 4 -14.32 13.66 -1.68
CA THR A 4 -13.05 13.93 -1.01
C THR A 4 -12.17 12.67 -1.02
N THR A 5 -10.85 12.84 -0.88
CA THR A 5 -9.91 11.70 -0.76
C THR A 5 -10.31 10.75 0.36
N ASP A 6 -10.74 11.29 1.50
CA ASP A 6 -11.20 10.48 2.64
C ASP A 6 -12.45 9.67 2.31
N ARG A 7 -13.38 10.26 1.55
CA ARG A 7 -14.58 9.55 1.10
C ARG A 7 -14.25 8.43 0.13
N ILE A 8 -13.34 8.67 -0.81
CA ILE A 8 -12.88 7.64 -1.77
C ILE A 8 -12.22 6.49 -1.02
N ARG A 9 -11.30 6.79 -0.10
CA ARG A 9 -10.64 5.78 0.75
C ARG A 9 -11.65 4.97 1.55
N GLY A 10 -12.57 5.64 2.25
CA GLY A 10 -13.61 4.98 3.04
C GLY A 10 -14.49 4.06 2.19
N THR A 11 -14.93 4.56 1.02
CA THR A 11 -15.80 3.78 0.11
C THR A 11 -15.10 2.54 -0.45
N PHE A 12 -13.80 2.62 -0.74
CA PHE A 12 -13.01 1.48 -1.18
C PHE A 12 -12.93 0.39 -0.10
N LEU A 13 -12.57 0.77 1.13
CA LEU A 13 -12.46 -0.16 2.26
C LEU A 13 -13.84 -0.76 2.62
N GLU A 14 -14.90 0.05 2.64
CA GLU A 14 -16.27 -0.43 2.87
C GLU A 14 -16.71 -1.44 1.81
N PHE A 15 -16.38 -1.19 0.54
CA PHE A 15 -16.68 -2.13 -0.53
C PHE A 15 -16.02 -3.49 -0.29
N PHE A 16 -14.72 -3.53 0.01
CA PHE A 16 -14.02 -4.80 0.23
C PHE A 16 -14.42 -5.49 1.54
N SER A 17 -14.71 -4.71 2.59
CA SER A 17 -15.32 -5.22 3.83
C SER A 17 -16.65 -5.91 3.53
N SER A 18 -17.52 -5.33 2.69
CA SER A 18 -18.78 -5.95 2.25
C SER A 18 -18.58 -7.25 1.45
N LYS A 19 -17.37 -7.48 0.92
CA LYS A 19 -16.96 -8.70 0.21
C LYS A 19 -16.15 -9.67 1.08
N ALA A 20 -16.25 -9.51 2.41
CA ALA A 20 -15.58 -10.33 3.42
C ALA A 20 -14.05 -10.28 3.32
N HIS A 21 -13.48 -9.10 3.07
CA HIS A 21 -12.07 -8.83 3.31
C HIS A 21 -11.91 -8.22 4.70
N ASP A 22 -10.91 -8.69 5.43
CA ASP A 22 -10.52 -8.06 6.70
C ASP A 22 -9.79 -6.75 6.39
N ILE A 23 -10.29 -5.65 6.95
CA ILE A 23 -9.64 -4.35 6.79
C ILE A 23 -8.46 -4.29 7.76
N VAL A 24 -7.25 -4.18 7.21
CA VAL A 24 -6.02 -4.17 7.99
C VAL A 24 -5.35 -2.80 7.93
N ALA A 25 -4.55 -2.50 8.95
CA ALA A 25 -3.83 -1.25 9.00
C ALA A 25 -2.69 -1.22 7.98
N SER A 26 -2.40 -0.02 7.48
CA SER A 26 -1.18 0.26 6.73
C SER A 26 0.05 -0.02 7.62
N ASP A 27 1.00 -0.78 7.08
CA ASP A 27 2.29 -1.06 7.69
C ASP A 27 3.18 0.20 7.69
N PRO A 28 4.19 0.33 8.56
CA PRO A 28 5.11 1.46 8.55
C PRO A 28 5.80 1.65 7.19
N ILE A 29 6.10 2.91 6.86
CA ILE A 29 6.83 3.26 5.63
C ILE A 29 8.26 2.71 5.66
N VAL A 30 8.90 2.64 6.83
CA VAL A 30 10.28 2.16 6.98
C VAL A 30 10.27 0.69 7.35
N ILE A 31 10.87 -0.14 6.52
CA ILE A 31 11.01 -1.57 6.76
C ILE A 31 12.38 -1.81 7.40
N LYS A 32 12.38 -2.31 8.64
CA LYS A 32 13.63 -2.55 9.40
C LYS A 32 14.23 -3.93 9.17
N ASN A 33 13.42 -4.89 8.70
CA ASN A 33 13.77 -6.31 8.70
C ASN A 33 13.95 -6.90 7.30
N ASP A 34 13.82 -6.11 6.23
CA ASP A 34 14.08 -6.55 4.85
C ASP A 34 15.26 -5.76 4.26
N PRO A 35 16.47 -6.37 4.13
CA PRO A 35 17.63 -5.67 3.59
C PRO A 35 17.51 -5.37 2.09
N THR A 36 16.50 -5.93 1.40
CA THR A 36 16.25 -5.69 -0.03
C THR A 36 15.25 -4.58 -0.31
N LEU A 37 14.53 -4.13 0.73
CA LEU A 37 13.48 -3.13 0.60
C LEU A 37 13.55 -2.13 1.77
N MET A 38 14.06 -0.93 1.50
CA MET A 38 14.23 0.11 2.51
C MET A 38 12.91 0.77 2.93
N PHE A 39 11.98 0.91 1.98
CA PHE A 39 10.68 1.53 2.20
C PHE A 39 9.55 0.70 1.62
N THR A 40 8.40 0.71 2.30
CA THR A 40 7.14 0.16 1.78
C THR A 40 6.75 0.96 0.54
N ASN A 41 6.75 0.31 -0.62
CA ASN A 41 6.48 0.93 -1.93
C ASN A 41 5.17 0.43 -2.57
N ALA A 42 4.55 -0.58 -1.96
CA ALA A 42 3.28 -1.16 -2.36
C ALA A 42 2.54 -1.80 -1.16
N GLY A 43 1.20 -1.89 -1.24
CA GLY A 43 0.36 -2.55 -0.22
C GLY A 43 0.71 -4.02 0.02
N MET A 44 1.22 -4.70 -1.02
CA MET A 44 1.57 -6.12 -0.93
C MET A 44 2.79 -6.43 -0.05
N ASN A 45 3.61 -5.43 0.32
CA ASN A 45 4.89 -5.70 0.99
C ASN A 45 4.71 -6.43 2.33
N GLN A 46 3.71 -6.05 3.14
CA GLN A 46 3.40 -6.70 4.42
C GLN A 46 2.88 -8.15 4.27
N PHE A 47 2.49 -8.55 3.05
CA PHE A 47 1.98 -9.90 2.75
C PHE A 47 2.97 -10.73 1.93
N LYS A 48 4.18 -10.22 1.66
CA LYS A 48 5.21 -10.92 0.86
C LYS A 48 5.48 -12.33 1.39
N GLY A 49 5.64 -12.48 2.71
CA GLY A 49 5.88 -13.78 3.36
C GLY A 49 4.76 -14.78 3.09
N VAL A 50 3.51 -14.32 3.09
CA VAL A 50 2.33 -15.14 2.78
C VAL A 50 2.33 -15.56 1.31
N PHE A 51 2.56 -14.62 0.38
CA PHE A 51 2.53 -14.92 -1.06
C PHE A 51 3.63 -15.90 -1.50
N VAL A 52 4.79 -15.88 -0.86
CA VAL A 52 5.90 -16.80 -1.18
C VAL A 52 5.86 -18.09 -0.36
N GLY A 53 4.87 -18.26 0.52
CA GLY A 53 4.69 -19.48 1.33
C GLY A 53 5.58 -19.59 2.57
N ASN A 54 6.24 -18.50 2.98
CA ASN A 54 7.07 -18.46 4.18
C ASN A 54 6.26 -18.19 5.46
N GLU A 55 5.05 -17.64 5.32
CA GLU A 55 4.14 -17.33 6.43
C GLU A 55 2.73 -17.85 6.15
N ILE A 56 2.01 -18.19 7.21
CA ILE A 56 0.61 -18.61 7.11
C ILE A 56 -0.28 -17.36 7.11
N ALA A 57 -1.13 -17.24 6.10
CA ALA A 57 -2.12 -16.18 6.02
C ALA A 57 -3.06 -16.21 7.24
N LYS A 58 -3.10 -15.11 8.01
CA LYS A 58 -4.07 -14.96 9.12
C LYS A 58 -5.51 -14.84 8.61
N SER A 59 -5.67 -14.29 7.41
CA SER A 59 -6.93 -14.21 6.71
C SER A 59 -6.74 -14.55 5.24
N ARG A 60 -7.79 -15.11 4.62
CA ARG A 60 -7.80 -15.44 3.19
C ARG A 60 -7.97 -14.20 2.30
N ARG A 61 -8.51 -13.11 2.86
CA ARG A 61 -8.89 -11.90 2.14
C ARG A 61 -8.65 -10.71 3.04
N VAL A 62 -7.81 -9.79 2.60
CA VAL A 62 -7.46 -8.57 3.31
C VAL A 62 -7.55 -7.38 2.37
N CYS A 63 -7.79 -6.20 2.92
CA CYS A 63 -7.78 -4.95 2.18
C CYS A 63 -7.26 -3.80 3.06
N ASP A 64 -6.49 -2.89 2.48
CA ASP A 64 -5.90 -1.74 3.17
C ASP A 64 -5.81 -0.47 2.30
N SER A 65 -5.29 0.58 2.94
CA SER A 65 -4.84 1.81 2.29
C SER A 65 -3.40 2.05 2.72
N GLN A 66 -2.46 1.43 2.02
CA GLN A 66 -1.05 1.47 2.39
C GLN A 66 -0.39 2.80 2.03
N LYS A 67 0.26 3.45 2.99
CA LYS A 67 1.18 4.55 2.71
C LYS A 67 2.46 4.02 2.05
N CYS A 68 2.73 4.47 0.84
CA CYS A 68 3.86 4.04 0.03
C CYS A 68 4.87 5.17 -0.14
N LEU A 69 6.15 4.82 -0.24
CA LEU A 69 7.23 5.73 -0.59
C LEU A 69 8.08 5.15 -1.74
N ARG A 70 8.18 5.88 -2.85
CA ARG A 70 8.95 5.51 -4.05
C ARG A 70 10.06 6.50 -4.34
N VAL A 71 11.17 6.34 -3.64
CA VAL A 71 12.35 7.22 -3.71
C VAL A 71 13.67 6.46 -3.93
N SER A 72 13.61 5.15 -4.14
CA SER A 72 14.82 4.31 -4.23
C SER A 72 14.57 2.97 -4.90
N GLY A 73 15.63 2.32 -5.38
CA GLY A 73 15.54 0.99 -5.98
C GLY A 73 14.81 1.00 -7.31
N LYS A 74 14.13 -0.11 -7.63
CA LYS A 74 13.44 -0.29 -8.92
C LYS A 74 12.21 0.60 -9.10
N HIS A 75 11.65 1.12 -8.01
CA HIS A 75 10.50 2.03 -8.02
C HIS A 75 10.93 3.35 -7.38
N ASN A 76 11.39 4.27 -8.21
CA ASN A 76 11.92 5.56 -7.80
C ASN A 76 11.34 6.66 -8.66
N ASP A 77 10.45 7.45 -8.08
CA ASP A 77 9.72 8.52 -8.76
C ASP A 77 10.33 9.90 -8.44
N LEU A 78 11.46 9.95 -7.72
CA LEU A 78 12.04 11.19 -7.18
C LEU A 78 12.34 12.23 -8.25
N GLU A 79 12.86 11.82 -9.41
CA GLU A 79 13.25 12.74 -10.50
C GLU A 79 12.04 13.22 -11.33
N GLU A 80 10.92 12.47 -11.30
CA GLU A 80 9.71 12.78 -12.06
C GLU A 80 8.74 13.68 -11.28
N VAL A 81 8.82 13.68 -9.95
CA VAL A 81 7.97 14.53 -9.11
C VAL A 81 8.18 16.01 -9.44
N GLY A 82 7.08 16.68 -9.76
CA GLY A 82 7.07 18.09 -10.18
C GLY A 82 7.29 18.30 -11.69
N ARG A 83 7.58 17.23 -12.45
CA ARG A 83 7.61 17.27 -13.93
C ARG A 83 6.26 16.95 -14.55
N ASP A 84 5.48 16.10 -13.90
CA ASP A 84 4.10 15.81 -14.30
C ASP A 84 3.11 15.88 -13.13
N HIS A 85 1.87 15.48 -13.41
CA HIS A 85 0.73 15.64 -12.51
C HIS A 85 0.32 14.35 -11.78
N TYR A 86 1.09 13.27 -11.88
CA TYR A 86 0.69 11.97 -11.34
C TYR A 86 1.80 11.20 -10.62
N HIS A 87 3.07 11.57 -10.78
CA HIS A 87 4.13 11.02 -9.94
C HIS A 87 4.20 11.72 -8.58
N HIS A 88 4.23 10.89 -7.53
CA HIS A 88 4.40 11.32 -6.15
C HIS A 88 5.45 10.43 -5.50
N THR A 89 6.28 11.01 -4.63
CA THR A 89 7.20 10.22 -3.80
C THR A 89 6.41 9.46 -2.73
N MET A 90 5.51 10.14 -2.02
CA MET A 90 4.61 9.57 -1.02
C MET A 90 3.17 9.59 -1.51
N PHE A 91 2.49 8.44 -1.43
CA PHE A 91 1.10 8.28 -1.85
C PHE A 91 0.44 7.15 -1.07
N GLU A 92 -0.88 6.99 -1.22
CA GLU A 92 -1.60 5.83 -0.70
C GLU A 92 -1.97 4.87 -1.83
N MET A 93 -1.72 3.58 -1.60
CA MET A 93 -2.14 2.50 -2.48
C MET A 93 -3.31 1.77 -1.82
N LEU A 94 -4.48 1.82 -2.46
CA LEU A 94 -5.67 1.08 -2.07
C LEU A 94 -5.59 -0.33 -2.67
N GLY A 95 -5.62 -1.38 -1.83
CA GLY A 95 -5.39 -2.76 -2.26
C GLY A 95 -5.99 -3.81 -1.36
#